data_AF-A0AAJ4TBP0-F1
#
_entry.id   AF-A0AAJ4TBP0-F1
#
_cell.length_a   1.000
_cell.length_b   1.000
_cell.length_c   1.000
_cell.angle_alpha   90.00
_cell.angle_beta   90.00
_cell.angle_gamma   90.00
#
_symmetry.space_group_name_H-M   'P 1'
#
loop_
_entity.id
_entity.type
_entity.pdbx_description
1 polymer ?
#
loop_
_entity_poly.entity_id
_entity_poly.type
_entity_poly.pdbx_seq_one_letter_code
_entity_poly.pdbx_strand_id
1 'polypeptide(L)'
;MHDFSATARQISLDALQIELPDPDVEVLARFIPMADALILKASLRELRGAVKNGVPENLMQRLHRVYNRKISDSAKVFPALHTFETSFRTFVCYMMQDIYGTADWWREIYAYALSENTTSRKSKPATIGSKALTSDMFDALYKLASSLVLERELTKLLKKEADGEIVVSDHHVMQFSSLKDLREIISCDWIVAKDYLVSDKPLTQANFVEYFETVRAARNHLFHHRQVAASKNLVSHLVSLLDAIGVHLPSAYDAILHQAGRSISFVAPIEQYHFGLHAVRRAYTVTYQSGGQEHHQKILTGSCESEVVMNFMYSEKAVKLEKLSHMTVALNQPPAPENIAPIEAC
;
A
#
# COMPACT_ATOMS: atom_id res chain seq x y z
N MET A 1 25.51 -14.65 -7.64
CA MET A 1 24.10 -15.11 -7.63
C MET A 1 23.82 -15.68 -6.27
N HIS A 2 22.78 -15.21 -5.57
CA HIS A 2 22.36 -15.87 -4.33
C HIS A 2 21.78 -17.24 -4.68
N ASP A 3 22.30 -18.30 -4.05
CA ASP A 3 21.70 -19.63 -4.14
C ASP A 3 20.45 -19.67 -3.24
N PHE A 4 19.27 -19.57 -3.86
CA PHE A 4 17.99 -19.62 -3.16
C PHE A 4 17.57 -21.05 -2.77
N SER A 5 18.33 -22.08 -3.16
CA SER A 5 18.00 -23.48 -2.87
C SER A 5 17.99 -23.79 -1.37
N ALA A 6 18.97 -23.26 -0.63
CA ALA A 6 19.00 -23.39 0.83
C ALA A 6 17.78 -22.71 1.49
N THR A 7 17.38 -21.55 0.97
CA THR A 7 16.19 -20.82 1.46
C THR A 7 14.91 -21.59 1.13
N ALA A 8 14.82 -22.18 -0.07
CA ALA A 8 13.70 -23.02 -0.50
C ALA A 8 13.54 -24.25 0.38
N ARG A 9 14.63 -24.94 0.72
CA ARG A 9 14.59 -26.06 1.66
C ARG A 9 14.14 -25.62 3.05
N GLN A 10 14.70 -24.53 3.58
CA GLN A 10 14.33 -24.05 4.90
C GLN A 10 12.85 -23.64 4.97
N ILE A 11 12.37 -22.83 4.03
CA ILE A 11 10.99 -22.33 4.06
C ILE A 11 9.96 -23.45 3.82
N SER A 12 10.28 -24.41 2.95
CA SER A 12 9.41 -25.57 2.71
C SER A 12 9.38 -26.50 3.90
N LEU A 13 10.53 -26.80 4.52
CA LEU A 13 10.59 -27.62 5.73
C LEU A 13 9.82 -26.98 6.89
N ASP A 14 10.03 -25.69 7.16
CA ASP A 14 9.30 -24.92 8.17
C ASP A 14 7.77 -24.97 7.96
N ALA A 15 7.33 -24.85 6.71
CA ALA A 15 5.92 -24.65 6.38
C ALA A 15 5.17 -25.96 6.16
N LEU A 16 5.77 -26.91 5.41
CA LEU A 16 5.18 -28.19 5.03
C LEU A 16 5.52 -29.32 6.00
N GLN A 17 6.58 -29.19 6.82
CA GLN A 17 7.06 -30.21 7.75
C GLN A 17 7.50 -31.52 7.05
N ILE A 18 7.92 -31.41 5.79
CA ILE A 18 8.50 -32.50 5.00
C ILE A 18 9.65 -31.95 4.15
N GLU A 19 10.56 -32.84 3.74
CA GLU A 19 11.56 -32.51 2.72
C GLU A 19 10.93 -32.59 1.33
N LEU A 20 11.16 -31.56 0.52
CA LEU A 20 10.75 -31.55 -0.88
C LEU A 20 11.82 -32.23 -1.76
N PRO A 21 11.40 -32.95 -2.81
CA PRO A 21 12.32 -33.44 -3.85
C PRO A 21 13.10 -32.30 -4.49
N ASP A 22 14.33 -32.59 -4.94
CA ASP A 22 15.21 -31.59 -5.56
C ASP A 22 14.58 -30.82 -6.74
N PRO A 23 13.81 -31.45 -7.65
CA PRO A 23 13.11 -30.72 -8.71
C PRO A 23 12.14 -29.66 -8.17
N ASP A 24 11.40 -29.98 -7.10
CA ASP A 24 10.46 -29.04 -6.47
C ASP A 24 11.18 -27.93 -5.72
N VAL A 25 12.31 -28.25 -5.09
CA VAL A 25 13.19 -27.26 -4.44
C VAL A 25 13.73 -26.28 -5.47
N GLU A 26 14.16 -26.76 -6.64
CA GLU A 26 14.66 -25.90 -7.71
C GLU A 26 13.57 -24.95 -8.24
N VAL A 27 12.35 -25.45 -8.46
CA VAL A 27 11.20 -24.62 -8.86
C VAL A 27 10.87 -23.59 -7.78
N LEU A 28 10.83 -23.99 -6.51
CA LEU A 28 10.57 -23.08 -5.40
C LEU A 28 11.69 -22.03 -5.25
N ALA A 29 12.95 -22.41 -5.43
CA ALA A 29 14.10 -21.51 -5.37
C ALA A 29 14.03 -20.43 -6.45
N ARG A 30 13.51 -20.75 -7.64
CA ARG A 30 13.25 -19.77 -8.71
C ARG A 30 12.08 -18.84 -8.38
N PHE A 31 11.12 -19.28 -7.58
CA PHE A 31 9.95 -18.49 -7.21
C PHE A 31 10.23 -17.49 -6.07
N ILE A 32 11.07 -17.86 -5.10
CA ILE A 32 11.38 -17.05 -3.91
C ILE A 32 11.74 -15.58 -4.20
N PRO A 33 12.62 -15.25 -5.18
CA PRO A 33 13.02 -13.87 -5.44
C PRO A 33 11.87 -12.95 -5.88
N MET A 34 10.80 -13.54 -6.42
CA MET A 34 9.64 -12.82 -6.94
C MET A 34 8.46 -12.81 -5.97
N ALA A 35 8.52 -13.64 -4.93
CA ALA A 35 7.40 -13.87 -4.03
C ALA A 35 7.58 -13.07 -2.73
N ASP A 36 6.51 -12.41 -2.30
CA ASP A 36 6.38 -12.00 -0.90
C ASP A 36 6.54 -13.22 0.04
N ALA A 37 7.54 -13.15 0.92
CA ALA A 37 7.94 -14.26 1.77
C ALA A 37 6.85 -14.69 2.77
N LEU A 38 6.04 -13.75 3.27
CA LEU A 38 4.98 -14.04 4.23
C LEU A 38 3.80 -14.74 3.54
N ILE A 39 3.42 -14.27 2.36
CA ILE A 39 2.37 -14.90 1.55
C ILE A 39 2.84 -16.28 1.07
N LEU A 40 4.09 -16.42 0.66
CA LEU A 40 4.68 -17.71 0.27
C LEU A 40 4.64 -18.72 1.43
N LYS A 41 5.11 -18.32 2.62
CA LYS A 41 5.07 -19.17 3.82
C LYS A 41 3.65 -19.55 4.21
N ALA A 42 2.71 -18.62 4.14
CA ALA A 42 1.29 -18.89 4.39
C ALA A 42 0.67 -19.84 3.35
N SER A 43 1.07 -19.72 2.08
CA SER A 43 0.60 -20.58 0.99
C SER A 43 1.10 -22.00 1.14
N LEU A 44 2.37 -22.17 1.49
CA LEU A 44 2.95 -23.48 1.81
C LEU A 44 2.24 -24.11 3.02
N ARG A 45 2.01 -23.35 4.10
CA ARG A 45 1.29 -23.88 5.28
C ARG A 45 -0.11 -24.40 4.95
N GLU A 46 -0.83 -23.76 4.04
CA GLU A 46 -2.16 -24.21 3.60
C GLU A 46 -2.08 -25.56 2.86
N LEU A 47 -0.99 -25.80 2.13
CA LEU A 47 -0.76 -27.05 1.41
C LEU A 47 -0.23 -28.19 2.28
N ARG A 48 0.08 -27.94 3.55
CA ARG A 48 0.58 -28.96 4.48
C ARG A 48 -0.30 -30.20 4.53
N GLY A 49 -1.63 -30.03 4.50
CA GLY A 49 -2.57 -31.15 4.50
C GLY A 49 -2.47 -32.03 3.24
N ALA A 50 -2.14 -31.43 2.10
CA ALA A 50 -2.06 -32.11 0.81
C ALA A 50 -0.77 -32.93 0.62
N VAL A 51 0.23 -32.72 1.47
CA VAL A 51 1.54 -33.41 1.39
C VAL A 51 1.73 -34.50 2.45
N LYS A 52 0.71 -34.76 3.29
CA LYS A 52 0.78 -35.74 4.39
C LYS A 52 1.11 -37.17 3.93
N ASN A 53 0.66 -37.53 2.73
CA ASN A 53 0.83 -38.87 2.17
C ASN A 53 1.90 -38.90 1.05
N GLY A 54 2.82 -37.93 1.08
CA GLY A 54 3.82 -37.72 0.02
C GLY A 54 3.55 -36.45 -0.78
N VAL A 55 4.55 -36.03 -1.56
CA VAL A 55 4.49 -34.83 -2.39
C VAL A 55 3.66 -35.13 -3.65
N PRO A 56 2.53 -34.44 -3.88
CA PRO A 56 1.75 -34.63 -5.09
C PRO A 56 2.49 -34.06 -6.29
N GLU A 57 2.39 -34.71 -7.45
CA GLU A 57 3.06 -34.30 -8.70
C GLU A 57 2.75 -32.84 -9.12
N ASN A 58 1.60 -32.31 -8.72
CA ASN A 58 1.18 -30.95 -9.01
C ASN A 58 1.34 -29.97 -7.84
N LEU A 59 2.20 -30.25 -6.85
CA LEU A 59 2.39 -29.40 -5.67
C LEU A 59 2.72 -27.95 -6.05
N MET A 60 3.66 -27.73 -6.97
CA MET A 60 4.07 -26.38 -7.39
C MET A 60 2.93 -25.61 -8.07
N GLN A 61 2.13 -26.28 -8.91
CA GLN A 61 0.95 -25.66 -9.51
C GLN A 61 -0.09 -25.29 -8.44
N ARG A 62 -0.31 -26.15 -7.43
CA ARG A 62 -1.19 -25.83 -6.30
C ARG A 62 -0.64 -24.66 -5.48
N LEU A 63 0.67 -24.60 -5.27
CA LEU A 63 1.32 -23.49 -4.56
C LEU A 63 1.09 -22.16 -5.27
N HIS A 64 1.33 -22.09 -6.58
CA HIS A 64 1.07 -20.88 -7.36
C HIS A 64 -0.41 -20.48 -7.30
N ARG A 65 -1.33 -21.43 -7.40
CA ARG A 65 -2.78 -21.14 -7.27
C ARG A 65 -3.12 -20.56 -5.91
N VAL A 66 -2.65 -21.17 -4.81
CA VAL A 66 -2.91 -20.68 -3.45
C VAL A 66 -2.27 -19.30 -3.24
N TYR A 67 -1.04 -19.12 -3.69
CA TYR A 67 -0.32 -17.85 -3.61
C TYR A 67 -1.05 -16.74 -4.35
N ASN A 68 -1.39 -16.95 -5.62
CA ASN A 68 -2.10 -15.97 -6.45
C ASN A 68 -3.50 -15.68 -5.91
N ARG A 69 -4.21 -16.68 -5.36
CA ARG A 69 -5.50 -16.46 -4.68
C ARG A 69 -5.31 -15.50 -3.49
N LYS A 70 -4.30 -15.72 -2.63
CA LYS A 70 -4.03 -14.84 -1.48
C LYS A 70 -3.66 -13.42 -1.90
N ILE A 71 -2.86 -13.26 -2.97
CA ILE A 71 -2.56 -11.94 -3.56
C ILE A 71 -3.85 -11.27 -4.05
N SER A 72 -4.69 -12.01 -4.80
CA SER A 72 -5.96 -11.51 -5.31
C SER A 72 -6.90 -11.08 -4.18
N ASP A 73 -7.01 -11.87 -3.12
CA ASP A 73 -7.86 -11.56 -1.98
C ASP A 73 -7.40 -10.29 -1.25
N SER A 74 -6.08 -10.14 -1.05
CA SER A 74 -5.48 -8.91 -0.51
C SER A 74 -5.72 -7.70 -1.41
N ALA A 75 -5.58 -7.85 -2.73
CA ALA A 75 -5.77 -6.77 -3.69
C ALA A 75 -7.23 -6.28 -3.74
N LYS A 76 -8.21 -7.18 -3.57
CA LYS A 76 -9.65 -6.82 -3.59
C LYS A 76 -10.05 -5.89 -2.44
N VAL A 77 -9.44 -6.04 -1.26
CA VAL A 77 -9.79 -5.24 -0.08
C VAL A 77 -8.96 -3.96 0.04
N PHE A 78 -7.82 -3.87 -0.65
CA PHE A 78 -6.91 -2.74 -0.56
C PHE A 78 -7.58 -1.38 -0.88
N PRO A 79 -8.31 -1.20 -1.99
CA PRO A 79 -8.93 0.08 -2.31
C PRO A 79 -9.90 0.53 -1.21
N ALA A 80 -10.72 -0.40 -0.69
CA ALA A 80 -11.72 -0.08 0.32
C ALA A 80 -11.09 0.32 1.66
N LEU A 81 -10.00 -0.35 2.07
CA LEU A 81 -9.23 0.01 3.27
C LEU A 81 -8.48 1.33 3.09
N HIS A 82 -7.97 1.61 1.89
CA HIS A 82 -7.33 2.87 1.57
C HIS A 82 -8.35 4.04 1.58
N THR A 83 -9.52 3.85 0.98
CA THR A 83 -10.63 4.81 1.07
C THR A 83 -11.00 5.07 2.51
N PHE A 84 -11.19 4.02 3.33
CA PHE A 84 -11.44 4.17 4.76
C PHE A 84 -10.40 5.03 5.46
N GLU A 85 -9.12 4.72 5.27
CA GLU A 85 -8.04 5.48 5.91
C GLU A 85 -8.04 6.95 5.50
N THR A 86 -8.11 7.24 4.20
CA THR A 86 -8.10 8.60 3.67
C THR A 86 -9.35 9.37 4.11
N SER A 87 -10.52 8.76 4.05
CA SER A 87 -11.79 9.38 4.45
C SER A 87 -11.82 9.71 5.94
N PHE A 88 -11.35 8.81 6.82
CA PHE A 88 -11.33 9.09 8.26
C PHE A 88 -10.30 10.16 8.64
N ARG A 89 -9.15 10.24 7.97
CA ARG A 89 -8.19 11.35 8.16
C ARG A 89 -8.84 12.69 7.82
N THR A 90 -9.50 12.76 6.66
CA THR A 90 -10.21 13.94 6.19
C THR A 90 -11.37 14.31 7.12
N PHE A 91 -12.17 13.33 7.54
CA PHE A 91 -13.26 13.52 8.50
C PHE A 91 -12.76 14.13 9.81
N VAL A 92 -11.69 13.58 10.40
CA VAL A 92 -11.11 14.12 11.64
C VAL A 92 -10.62 15.56 11.45
N CYS A 93 -10.00 15.90 10.31
CA CYS A 93 -9.60 17.29 10.03
C CYS A 93 -10.81 18.23 10.10
N TYR A 94 -11.87 17.94 9.35
CA TYR A 94 -13.08 18.78 9.33
C TYR A 94 -13.78 18.86 10.69
N MET A 95 -13.95 17.72 11.36
CA MET A 95 -14.55 17.66 12.69
C MET A 95 -13.76 18.52 13.68
N MET A 96 -12.44 18.41 13.70
CA MET A 96 -11.59 19.17 14.62
C MET A 96 -11.55 20.66 14.26
N GLN A 97 -11.57 21.01 12.97
CA GLN A 97 -11.69 22.39 12.52
C GLN A 97 -12.96 23.05 13.02
N ASP A 98 -14.10 22.36 12.91
CA ASP A 98 -15.38 22.91 13.36
C ASP A 98 -15.49 22.94 14.89
N ILE A 99 -14.98 21.91 15.57
CA ILE A 99 -14.91 21.90 17.03
C ILE A 99 -14.04 23.07 17.51
N TYR A 100 -12.83 23.29 17.00
CA TYR A 100 -11.92 24.28 17.58
C TYR A 100 -11.93 25.66 16.89
N GLY A 101 -12.64 25.79 15.76
CA GLY A 101 -12.73 27.01 14.98
C GLY A 101 -11.42 27.39 14.28
N THR A 102 -10.51 26.43 14.05
CA THR A 102 -9.21 26.68 13.42
C THR A 102 -8.67 25.46 12.68
N ALA A 103 -8.05 25.68 11.51
CA ALA A 103 -7.31 24.67 10.75
C ALA A 103 -5.96 24.28 11.39
N ASP A 104 -5.51 25.06 12.37
CA ASP A 104 -4.24 24.87 13.06
C ASP A 104 -4.41 24.20 14.43
N TRP A 105 -5.52 23.48 14.65
CA TRP A 105 -5.88 22.88 15.94
C TRP A 105 -4.78 21.98 16.53
N TRP A 106 -3.95 21.37 15.68
CA TRP A 106 -2.87 20.47 16.05
C TRP A 106 -1.59 21.20 16.50
N ARG A 107 -1.38 22.46 16.11
CA ARG A 107 -0.08 23.13 16.21
C ARG A 107 0.41 23.32 17.63
N GLU A 108 -0.46 23.78 18.53
CA GLU A 108 -0.07 24.05 19.93
C GLU A 108 0.32 22.76 20.66
N ILE A 109 -0.43 21.68 20.41
CA ILE A 109 -0.17 20.36 21.00
C ILE A 109 1.08 19.73 20.40
N TYR A 110 1.30 19.85 19.09
CA TYR A 110 2.55 19.44 18.43
C TYR A 110 3.75 20.17 19.00
N ALA A 111 3.66 21.49 19.14
CA ALA A 111 4.72 22.32 19.68
C ALA A 111 5.04 21.97 21.14
N TYR A 112 4.02 21.66 21.94
CA TYR A 112 4.18 21.17 23.32
C TYR A 112 4.90 19.81 23.35
N ALA A 113 4.44 18.84 22.56
CA ALA A 113 5.07 17.51 22.48
C ALA A 113 6.51 17.56 21.97
N LEU A 114 6.81 18.46 21.02
CA LEU A 114 8.18 18.72 20.59
C LEU A 114 9.02 19.30 21.73
N SER A 115 8.46 20.21 22.52
CA SER A 115 9.17 20.86 23.62
C SER A 115 9.60 19.85 24.70
N GLU A 116 8.75 18.88 25.02
CA GLU A 116 9.06 17.79 25.97
C GLU A 116 10.25 16.91 25.53
N ASN A 117 10.54 16.88 24.23
CA ASN A 117 11.70 16.18 23.66
C ASN A 117 12.93 17.09 23.48
N THR A 118 12.87 18.33 23.94
CA THR A 118 13.95 19.32 23.83
C THR A 118 14.24 19.99 25.18
N THR A 119 15.23 20.89 25.21
CA THR A 119 15.52 21.70 26.41
C THR A 119 14.54 22.86 26.59
N SER A 120 13.71 23.17 25.58
CA SER A 120 12.69 24.21 25.67
C SER A 120 11.47 23.66 26.41
N ARG A 121 11.04 24.31 27.49
CA ARG A 121 9.81 23.92 28.21
C ARG A 121 8.67 24.82 27.78
N LYS A 122 7.72 24.30 27.00
CA LYS A 122 6.44 24.98 26.78
C LYS A 122 5.44 24.54 27.85
N SER A 123 4.54 25.44 28.22
CA SER A 123 3.41 25.10 29.09
C SER A 123 2.43 24.20 28.35
N LYS A 124 1.85 23.23 29.07
CA LYS A 124 0.73 22.41 28.58
C LYS A 124 -0.41 23.32 28.08
N PRO A 125 -0.85 23.21 26.81
CA PRO A 125 -1.99 23.97 26.30
C PRO A 125 -3.28 23.63 27.06
N ALA A 126 -3.99 24.65 27.53
CA ALA A 126 -5.30 24.51 28.18
C ALA A 126 -6.47 24.68 27.19
N THR A 127 -6.21 25.27 26.04
CA THR A 127 -7.19 25.61 25.00
C THR A 127 -6.62 25.31 23.62
N ILE A 128 -7.48 25.16 22.64
CA ILE A 128 -7.14 25.26 21.21
C ILE A 128 -8.08 26.30 20.62
N GLY A 129 -7.52 27.35 20.02
CA GLY A 129 -8.30 28.52 19.63
C GLY A 129 -9.00 29.11 20.85
N SER A 130 -10.34 29.15 20.82
CA SER A 130 -11.16 29.66 21.93
C SER A 130 -11.78 28.58 22.82
N LYS A 131 -11.62 27.29 22.50
CA LYS A 131 -12.24 26.19 23.27
C LYS A 131 -11.26 25.55 24.24
N ALA A 132 -11.75 25.27 25.45
CA ALA A 132 -11.01 24.53 26.46
C ALA A 132 -10.85 23.05 26.06
N LEU A 133 -9.70 22.48 26.41
CA LEU A 133 -9.45 21.05 26.25
C LEU A 133 -9.91 20.29 27.49
N THR A 134 -10.66 19.21 27.29
CA THR A 134 -10.84 18.20 28.34
C THR A 134 -9.54 17.44 28.56
N SER A 135 -9.36 16.83 29.74
CA SER A 135 -8.15 16.03 30.03
C SER A 135 -7.99 14.88 29.05
N ASP A 136 -9.08 14.17 28.75
CA ASP A 136 -9.05 13.00 27.86
C ASP A 136 -8.73 13.39 26.41
N MET A 137 -9.28 14.51 25.93
CA MET A 137 -8.97 15.02 24.60
C MET A 137 -7.52 15.49 24.51
N PHE A 138 -7.02 16.20 25.53
CA PHE A 138 -5.61 16.57 25.59
C PHE A 138 -4.70 15.32 25.50
N ASP A 139 -5.00 14.28 26.27
CA ASP A 139 -4.18 13.06 26.30
C ASP A 139 -4.20 12.34 24.94
N ALA A 140 -5.34 12.31 24.24
CA ALA A 140 -5.44 11.77 22.89
C ALA A 140 -4.62 12.58 21.87
N LEU A 141 -4.75 13.91 21.90
CA LEU A 141 -4.00 14.81 21.01
C LEU A 141 -2.51 14.79 21.31
N TYR A 142 -2.11 14.65 22.57
CA TYR A 142 -0.72 14.55 22.96
C TYR A 142 -0.07 13.25 22.47
N LYS A 143 -0.79 12.12 22.54
CA LYS A 143 -0.30 10.85 21.96
C LYS A 143 -0.13 10.96 20.45
N LEU A 144 -1.11 11.55 19.78
CA LEU A 144 -1.02 11.84 18.34
C LEU A 144 0.23 12.69 18.07
N ALA A 145 0.36 13.86 18.71
CA ALA A 145 1.47 14.78 18.50
C ALA A 145 2.82 14.12 18.79
N SER A 146 2.90 13.31 19.85
CA SER A 146 4.12 12.57 20.21
C SER A 146 4.53 11.59 19.12
N SER A 147 3.57 10.93 18.46
CA SER A 147 3.87 10.07 17.30
C SER A 147 4.34 10.88 16.09
N LEU A 148 3.68 12.02 15.81
CA LEU A 148 3.99 12.92 14.70
C LEU A 148 5.38 13.55 14.82
N VAL A 149 5.83 13.89 16.02
CA VAL A 149 7.16 14.47 16.26
C VAL A 149 8.28 13.51 15.83
N LEU A 150 8.03 12.21 15.82
CA LEU A 150 8.99 11.20 15.37
C LEU A 150 9.02 11.02 13.84
N GLU A 151 8.06 11.60 13.12
CA GLU A 151 7.93 11.46 11.68
C GLU A 151 8.86 12.43 10.93
N ARG A 152 9.91 11.86 10.32
CA ARG A 152 10.97 12.64 9.66
C ARG A 152 10.46 13.46 8.48
N GLU A 153 9.53 12.90 7.70
CA GLU A 153 9.00 13.59 6.53
C GLU A 153 8.09 14.76 6.93
N LEU A 154 7.28 14.60 7.99
CA LEU A 154 6.53 15.71 8.57
C LEU A 154 7.48 16.80 9.10
N THR A 155 8.54 16.42 9.82
CA THR A 155 9.53 17.38 10.31
C THR A 155 10.16 18.20 9.18
N LYS A 156 10.49 17.55 8.05
CA LYS A 156 10.99 18.24 6.86
C LYS A 156 9.95 19.19 6.26
N LEU A 157 8.69 18.77 6.17
CA LEU A 157 7.60 19.62 5.68
C LEU A 157 7.42 20.86 6.55
N LEU A 158 7.38 20.70 7.88
CA LEU A 158 7.26 21.82 8.82
C LEU A 158 8.47 22.76 8.78
N LYS A 159 9.67 22.24 8.51
CA LYS A 159 10.85 23.08 8.27
C LYS A 159 10.68 23.94 7.01
N LYS A 160 10.23 23.35 5.90
CA LYS A 160 9.95 24.10 4.66
C LYS A 160 8.88 25.17 4.86
N GLU A 161 7.86 24.89 5.67
CA GLU A 161 6.86 25.88 6.06
C GLU A 161 7.48 27.04 6.85
N ALA A 162 8.34 26.75 7.84
CA ALA A 162 9.04 27.77 8.61
C ALA A 162 9.99 28.62 7.74
N ASP A 163 10.57 28.03 6.69
CA ASP A 163 11.38 28.73 5.69
C ASP A 163 10.52 29.51 4.66
N GLY A 164 9.18 29.44 4.77
CA GLY A 164 8.23 30.15 3.90
C GLY A 164 8.05 29.53 2.51
N GLU A 165 8.53 28.30 2.29
CA GLU A 165 8.48 27.63 0.98
C GLU A 165 7.11 27.02 0.67
N ILE A 166 6.39 26.56 1.70
CA ILE A 166 5.10 25.88 1.57
C ILE A 166 4.16 26.30 2.70
N VAL A 167 2.87 25.98 2.55
CA VAL A 167 1.87 26.07 3.63
C VAL A 167 1.43 24.65 3.99
N VAL A 168 1.55 24.27 5.26
CA VAL A 168 1.18 22.93 5.75
C VAL A 168 -0.21 23.01 6.38
N SER A 169 -1.18 22.37 5.74
CA SER A 169 -2.52 22.18 6.32
C SER A 169 -2.58 20.98 7.26
N ASP A 170 -3.61 20.93 8.10
CA ASP A 170 -3.90 19.76 8.94
C ASP A 170 -4.08 18.47 8.14
N HIS A 171 -4.61 18.52 6.91
CA HIS A 171 -4.65 17.35 6.02
C HIS A 171 -3.25 16.78 5.73
N HIS A 172 -2.24 17.63 5.52
CA HIS A 172 -0.86 17.17 5.32
C HIS A 172 -0.33 16.50 6.58
N VAL A 173 -0.59 17.08 7.75
CA VAL A 173 -0.18 16.50 9.05
C VAL A 173 -0.90 15.17 9.30
N MET A 174 -2.19 15.11 9.00
CA MET A 174 -3.04 13.94 9.19
C MET A 174 -2.75 12.79 8.25
N GLN A 175 -1.90 12.94 7.22
CA GLN A 175 -1.39 11.79 6.47
C GLN A 175 -0.41 10.94 7.30
N PHE A 176 0.24 11.54 8.30
CA PHE A 176 1.27 10.87 9.12
C PHE A 176 0.73 10.25 10.41
N SER A 177 -0.54 10.48 10.77
CA SER A 177 -1.12 9.88 11.98
C SER A 177 -1.37 8.38 11.80
N SER A 178 -1.56 7.64 12.89
CA SER A 178 -2.04 6.26 12.80
C SER A 178 -3.56 6.19 12.85
N LEU A 179 -4.14 5.13 12.29
CA LEU A 179 -5.57 4.84 12.44
C LEU A 179 -5.99 4.72 13.92
N LYS A 180 -5.08 4.30 14.79
CA LYS A 180 -5.33 4.23 16.23
C LYS A 180 -5.56 5.64 16.81
N ASP A 181 -4.75 6.62 16.41
CA ASP A 181 -4.87 8.00 16.90
C ASP A 181 -6.19 8.61 16.46
N LEU A 182 -6.61 8.38 15.21
CA LEU A 182 -7.90 8.85 14.70
C LEU A 182 -9.07 8.26 15.51
N ARG A 183 -9.03 6.95 15.80
CA ARG A 183 -10.02 6.30 16.64
C ARG A 183 -10.05 6.91 18.04
N GLU A 184 -8.88 7.11 18.64
CA GLU A 184 -8.77 7.69 19.99
C GLU A 184 -9.38 9.08 20.03
N ILE A 185 -9.04 9.98 19.11
CA ILE A 185 -9.60 11.34 19.01
C ILE A 185 -11.13 11.32 18.93
N ILE A 186 -11.70 10.51 18.03
CA ILE A 186 -13.16 10.41 17.88
C ILE A 186 -13.80 9.83 19.15
N SER A 187 -13.18 8.81 19.75
CA SER A 187 -13.77 8.09 20.89
C SER A 187 -13.65 8.84 22.22
N CYS A 188 -12.63 9.69 22.40
CA CYS A 188 -12.39 10.41 23.65
C CYS A 188 -13.47 11.47 23.93
N ASP A 189 -14.04 12.07 22.89
CA ASP A 189 -15.20 12.95 23.01
C ASP A 189 -16.35 12.48 22.11
N TRP A 190 -16.81 11.26 22.38
CA TRP A 190 -17.87 10.63 21.59
C TRP A 190 -19.16 11.45 21.58
N ILE A 191 -19.47 12.17 22.66
CA ILE A 191 -20.71 12.95 22.76
C ILE A 191 -20.73 14.08 21.74
N VAL A 192 -19.59 14.75 21.51
CA VAL A 192 -19.46 15.77 20.47
C VAL A 192 -19.28 15.12 19.10
N ALA A 193 -18.39 14.12 18.99
CA ALA A 193 -18.01 13.53 17.71
C ALA A 193 -19.18 12.82 17.00
N LYS A 194 -20.09 12.19 17.75
CA LYS A 194 -21.25 11.48 17.16
C LYS A 194 -22.19 12.42 16.39
N ASP A 195 -22.24 13.70 16.73
CA ASP A 195 -23.13 14.68 16.09
C ASP A 195 -22.62 15.07 14.69
N TYR A 196 -21.36 14.75 14.36
CA TYR A 196 -20.77 14.87 13.03
C TYR A 196 -21.01 13.64 12.16
N LEU A 197 -21.54 12.55 12.72
CA LEU A 197 -21.85 11.35 11.97
C LEU A 197 -23.22 11.48 11.30
N VAL A 198 -23.31 11.08 10.04
CA VAL A 198 -24.50 11.25 9.17
C VAL A 198 -25.28 9.95 8.93
N SER A 199 -25.02 8.90 9.72
CA SER A 199 -25.61 7.57 9.52
C SER A 199 -27.10 7.50 9.88
N ASP A 200 -27.90 6.91 8.99
CA ASP A 200 -29.29 6.48 9.28
C ASP A 200 -29.38 5.48 10.44
N LYS A 201 -28.28 4.74 10.70
CA LYS A 201 -28.13 3.82 11.82
C LYS A 201 -27.10 4.39 12.79
N PRO A 202 -27.53 5.03 13.90
CA PRO A 202 -26.60 5.62 14.85
C PRO A 202 -25.64 4.55 15.39
N LEU A 203 -24.33 4.82 15.29
CA LEU A 203 -23.34 4.01 15.96
C LEU A 203 -23.37 4.33 17.46
N THR A 204 -23.21 3.30 18.29
CA THR A 204 -22.80 3.51 19.69
C THR A 204 -21.28 3.67 19.73
N GLN A 205 -20.74 4.27 20.79
CA GLN A 205 -19.30 4.36 20.98
C GLN A 205 -18.64 2.97 20.97
N ALA A 206 -19.28 1.98 21.61
CA ALA A 206 -18.81 0.62 21.65
C ALA A 206 -18.72 -0.01 20.25
N ASN A 207 -19.78 0.12 19.45
CA ASN A 207 -19.82 -0.39 18.08
C ASN A 207 -18.78 0.32 17.20
N PHE A 208 -18.65 1.65 17.33
CA PHE A 208 -17.64 2.41 16.62
C PHE A 208 -16.24 1.86 16.91
N VAL A 209 -15.88 1.71 18.20
CA VAL A 209 -14.56 1.21 18.60
C VAL A 209 -14.32 -0.21 18.09
N GLU A 210 -15.28 -1.11 18.24
CA GLU A 210 -15.17 -2.50 17.77
C GLU A 210 -14.98 -2.57 16.24
N TYR A 211 -15.80 -1.83 15.50
CA TYR A 211 -15.78 -1.84 14.04
C TYR A 211 -14.46 -1.25 13.54
N PHE A 212 -14.03 -0.14 14.13
CA PHE A 212 -12.79 0.54 13.76
C PHE A 212 -11.57 -0.34 14.04
N GLU A 213 -11.53 -1.03 15.19
CA GLU A 213 -10.43 -1.96 15.51
C GLU A 213 -10.39 -3.16 14.56
N THR A 214 -11.55 -3.68 14.15
CA THR A 214 -11.63 -4.75 13.14
C THR A 214 -11.01 -4.28 11.81
N VAL A 215 -11.39 -3.09 11.33
CA VAL A 215 -10.89 -2.53 10.07
C VAL A 215 -9.40 -2.19 10.18
N ARG A 216 -8.96 -1.59 11.30
CA ARG A 216 -7.56 -1.29 11.58
C ARG A 216 -6.69 -2.55 11.58
N ALA A 217 -7.15 -3.62 12.21
CA ALA A 217 -6.44 -4.90 12.24
C ALA A 217 -6.30 -5.49 10.83
N ALA A 218 -7.37 -5.46 10.02
CA ALA A 218 -7.33 -5.88 8.63
C ALA A 218 -6.35 -5.05 7.79
N ARG A 219 -6.38 -3.71 7.93
CA ARG A 219 -5.43 -2.79 7.30
C ARG A 219 -3.99 -3.13 7.70
N ASN A 220 -3.71 -3.30 8.99
CA ASN A 220 -2.35 -3.65 9.45
C ASN A 220 -1.89 -5.00 8.91
N HIS A 221 -2.77 -6.00 8.83
CA HIS A 221 -2.41 -7.27 8.20
C HIS A 221 -2.03 -7.08 6.73
N LEU A 222 -2.84 -6.32 5.98
CA LEU A 222 -2.60 -6.07 4.57
C LEU A 222 -1.27 -5.34 4.31
N PHE A 223 -0.98 -4.28 5.07
CA PHE A 223 0.27 -3.51 4.95
C PHE A 223 1.53 -4.28 5.38
N HIS A 224 1.36 -5.35 6.16
CA HIS A 224 2.45 -6.27 6.51
C HIS A 224 2.42 -7.57 5.67
N HIS A 225 1.74 -7.57 4.52
CA HIS A 225 1.59 -8.73 3.62
C HIS A 225 1.11 -10.01 4.34
N ARG A 226 0.36 -9.84 5.44
CA ARG A 226 -0.27 -10.93 6.17
C ARG A 226 -1.64 -11.19 5.58
N GLN A 227 -2.08 -12.43 5.68
CA GLN A 227 -3.44 -12.78 5.30
C GLN A 227 -4.43 -11.99 6.15
N VAL A 228 -5.27 -11.19 5.48
CA VAL A 228 -6.44 -10.60 6.10
C VAL A 228 -7.39 -11.77 6.34
N ALA A 229 -7.53 -12.18 7.61
CA ALA A 229 -8.56 -13.15 7.96
C ALA A 229 -9.89 -12.55 7.49
N ALA A 230 -10.68 -13.34 6.76
CA ALA A 230 -12.03 -12.96 6.41
C ALA A 230 -12.84 -12.90 7.71
N SER A 231 -12.74 -11.77 8.43
CA SER A 231 -13.76 -11.42 9.40
C SER A 231 -15.03 -11.37 8.57
N LYS A 232 -15.98 -12.26 8.92
CA LYS A 232 -17.30 -12.29 8.29
C LYS A 232 -17.95 -10.91 8.26
N ASN A 233 -17.50 -10.02 9.15
CA ASN A 233 -18.03 -8.69 9.35
C ASN A 233 -17.10 -7.57 8.86
N LEU A 234 -15.93 -7.85 8.26
CA LEU A 234 -15.00 -6.78 7.83
C LEU A 234 -15.70 -5.80 6.88
N VAL A 235 -16.35 -6.34 5.85
CA VAL A 235 -17.03 -5.52 4.84
C VAL A 235 -18.20 -4.76 5.45
N SER A 236 -19.01 -5.41 6.29
CA SER A 236 -20.15 -4.73 6.95
C SER A 236 -19.70 -3.65 7.93
N HIS A 237 -18.62 -3.86 8.68
CA HIS A 237 -18.03 -2.85 9.57
C HIS A 237 -17.45 -1.68 8.77
N LEU A 238 -16.74 -1.97 7.67
CA LEU A 238 -16.17 -0.96 6.78
C LEU A 238 -17.27 -0.07 6.18
N VAL A 239 -18.32 -0.68 5.64
CA VAL A 239 -19.48 0.03 5.08
C VAL A 239 -20.16 0.86 6.17
N SER A 240 -20.44 0.29 7.34
CA SER A 240 -21.10 1.02 8.44
C SER A 240 -20.31 2.24 8.90
N LEU A 241 -18.98 2.14 8.96
CA LEU A 241 -18.10 3.25 9.36
C LEU A 241 -18.02 4.34 8.28
N LEU A 242 -17.92 3.93 7.00
CA LEU A 242 -17.84 4.87 5.88
C LEU A 242 -19.16 5.60 5.64
N ASP A 243 -20.28 4.89 5.71
CA ASP A 243 -21.62 5.49 5.64
C ASP A 243 -21.83 6.49 6.79
N ALA A 244 -21.29 6.21 7.98
CA ALA A 244 -21.38 7.12 9.11
C ALA A 244 -20.66 8.46 8.91
N ILE A 245 -19.71 8.54 7.99
CA ILE A 245 -19.05 9.80 7.61
C ILE A 245 -19.47 10.29 6.21
N GLY A 246 -20.58 9.75 5.68
CA GLY A 246 -21.14 10.18 4.39
C GLY A 246 -20.38 9.67 3.17
N VAL A 247 -19.54 8.64 3.33
CA VAL A 247 -18.78 8.03 2.24
C VAL A 247 -19.41 6.69 1.88
N HIS A 248 -20.20 6.68 0.82
CA HIS A 248 -20.91 5.47 0.42
C HIS A 248 -20.06 4.58 -0.51
N LEU A 249 -19.69 3.38 -0.06
CA LEU A 249 -18.93 2.40 -0.84
C LEU A 249 -19.65 1.78 -2.06
N PRO A 250 -20.98 1.56 -2.07
CA PRO A 250 -21.68 0.82 -3.13
C PRO A 250 -21.43 1.31 -4.56
N SER A 251 -21.14 2.59 -4.80
CA SER A 251 -20.77 3.07 -6.14
C SER A 251 -19.43 2.51 -6.67
N ALA A 252 -18.49 2.16 -5.78
CA ALA A 252 -17.19 1.58 -6.14
C ALA A 252 -17.14 0.05 -5.93
N TYR A 253 -17.87 -0.47 -4.94
CA TYR A 253 -17.83 -1.88 -4.55
C TYR A 253 -18.78 -2.75 -5.38
N ASP A 254 -19.95 -2.26 -5.79
CA ASP A 254 -20.84 -3.03 -6.68
C ASP A 254 -20.20 -3.26 -8.05
N ALA A 255 -19.40 -2.32 -8.55
CA ALA A 255 -18.61 -2.50 -9.77
C ALA A 255 -17.51 -3.58 -9.60
N ILE A 256 -16.83 -3.62 -8.45
CA ILE A 256 -15.79 -4.61 -8.14
C ILE A 256 -16.38 -5.99 -7.84
N LEU A 257 -17.53 -6.09 -7.17
CA LEU A 257 -18.24 -7.35 -6.92
C LEU A 257 -18.91 -7.90 -8.18
N HIS A 258 -19.52 -7.06 -9.02
CA HIS A 258 -20.03 -7.47 -10.33
C HIS A 258 -18.89 -7.94 -11.26
N GLN A 259 -17.69 -7.39 -11.11
CA GLN A 259 -16.49 -7.95 -11.73
C GLN A 259 -16.00 -9.23 -11.05
N ALA A 260 -16.10 -9.36 -9.72
CA ALA A 260 -15.68 -10.56 -8.98
C ALA A 260 -16.55 -11.79 -9.23
N GLY A 261 -17.81 -11.60 -9.67
CA GLY A 261 -18.70 -12.68 -10.13
C GLY A 261 -18.42 -13.14 -11.57
N ARG A 262 -17.70 -12.34 -12.36
CA ARG A 262 -17.08 -12.82 -13.60
C ARG A 262 -15.71 -13.36 -13.21
N SER A 263 -15.53 -14.67 -13.31
CA SER A 263 -14.16 -15.17 -13.48
C SER A 263 -13.56 -14.35 -14.61
N ILE A 264 -12.60 -13.48 -14.30
CA ILE A 264 -11.69 -12.98 -15.31
C ILE A 264 -10.89 -14.22 -15.70
N SER A 265 -11.47 -15.05 -16.57
CA SER A 265 -10.75 -16.11 -17.21
C SER A 265 -9.82 -15.40 -18.17
N PHE A 266 -8.59 -15.20 -17.74
CA PHE A 266 -7.52 -15.17 -18.71
C PHE A 266 -7.50 -16.56 -19.32
N VAL A 267 -8.17 -16.72 -20.48
CA VAL A 267 -7.74 -17.73 -21.45
C VAL A 267 -6.47 -17.16 -22.08
N ALA A 268 -5.44 -16.98 -21.24
CA ALA A 268 -4.10 -17.03 -21.77
C ALA A 268 -3.95 -18.50 -22.20
N PRO A 269 -3.62 -18.79 -23.47
CA PRO A 269 -3.18 -20.14 -23.78
C PRO A 269 -2.11 -20.48 -22.75
N ILE A 270 -2.25 -21.63 -22.08
CA ILE A 270 -1.21 -22.18 -21.21
C ILE A 270 -0.07 -22.65 -22.13
N GLU A 271 0.45 -21.76 -22.96
CA GLU A 271 1.74 -21.90 -23.58
C GLU A 271 2.72 -21.65 -22.45
N GLN A 272 3.27 -22.75 -21.92
CA GLN A 272 4.69 -23.01 -21.61
C GLN A 272 5.63 -21.87 -21.11
N TYR A 273 5.17 -20.68 -20.74
CA TYR A 273 6.01 -19.52 -20.46
C TYR A 273 6.35 -19.30 -18.99
N HIS A 274 5.97 -20.21 -18.09
CA HIS A 274 6.41 -20.15 -16.69
C HIS A 274 7.81 -20.72 -16.43
N PHE A 275 8.55 -21.13 -17.47
CA PHE A 275 9.91 -21.67 -17.33
C PHE A 275 11.04 -20.74 -17.77
N GLY A 276 10.77 -19.47 -18.09
CA GLY A 276 11.82 -18.58 -18.62
C GLY A 276 11.59 -17.08 -18.42
N LEU A 277 11.48 -16.61 -17.17
CA LEU A 277 11.78 -15.22 -16.86
C LEU A 277 13.21 -15.10 -16.32
N HIS A 278 14.19 -15.35 -17.20
CA HIS A 278 15.39 -14.53 -17.10
C HIS A 278 14.93 -13.10 -17.44
N ALA A 279 15.26 -12.12 -16.60
CA ALA A 279 15.06 -10.72 -16.97
C ALA A 279 15.94 -10.42 -18.19
N VAL A 280 15.40 -10.63 -19.40
CA VAL A 280 16.08 -10.28 -20.64
C VAL A 280 16.09 -8.76 -20.67
N ARG A 281 17.23 -8.18 -20.31
CA ARG A 281 17.45 -6.74 -20.47
C ARG A 281 17.46 -6.45 -21.96
N ARG A 282 16.50 -5.64 -22.40
CA ARG A 282 16.40 -5.18 -23.79
C ARG A 282 16.78 -3.71 -23.86
N ALA A 283 17.29 -3.29 -25.01
CA ALA A 283 17.53 -1.88 -25.29
C ALA A 283 16.22 -1.23 -25.74
N TYR A 284 15.95 -0.05 -25.21
CA TYR A 284 14.81 0.78 -25.55
C TYR A 284 15.31 2.16 -25.94
N THR A 285 14.77 2.72 -27.01
CA THR A 285 15.01 4.11 -27.39
C THR A 285 13.93 4.98 -26.78
N VAL A 286 14.33 5.84 -25.85
CA VAL A 286 13.50 6.91 -25.29
C VAL A 286 13.68 8.14 -26.16
N THR A 287 12.63 8.53 -26.88
CA THR A 287 12.58 9.80 -27.61
C THR A 287 11.80 10.81 -26.80
N TYR A 288 12.35 11.99 -26.55
CA TYR A 288 11.72 12.99 -25.70
C TYR A 288 11.95 14.42 -26.23
N GLN A 289 11.03 15.31 -25.89
CA GLN A 289 11.10 16.73 -26.24
C GLN A 289 11.06 17.56 -24.95
N SER A 290 11.99 18.52 -24.83
CA SER A 290 12.08 19.42 -23.69
C SER A 290 12.27 20.86 -24.13
N GLY A 291 11.44 21.78 -23.64
CA GLY A 291 11.67 23.23 -23.75
C GLY A 291 11.67 23.81 -25.18
N GLY A 292 10.86 23.27 -26.10
CA GLY A 292 10.66 23.85 -27.44
C GLY A 292 11.78 23.60 -28.46
N GLN A 293 12.76 22.74 -28.17
CA GLN A 293 13.80 22.30 -29.11
C GLN A 293 13.56 20.88 -29.65
N GLU A 294 14.42 20.45 -30.58
CA GLU A 294 14.39 19.19 -31.35
C GLU A 294 14.25 17.91 -30.48
N HIS A 295 13.78 16.83 -31.11
CA HIS A 295 13.65 15.52 -30.49
C HIS A 295 15.01 14.95 -30.05
N HIS A 296 15.16 14.68 -28.77
CA HIS A 296 16.32 13.99 -28.22
C HIS A 296 16.05 12.49 -28.10
N GLN A 297 17.07 11.66 -28.35
CA GLN A 297 16.99 10.20 -28.21
C GLN A 297 18.02 9.70 -27.20
N LYS A 298 17.61 8.75 -26.35
CA LYS A 298 18.47 8.08 -25.37
C LYS A 298 18.18 6.58 -25.39
N ILE A 299 19.22 5.77 -25.54
CA ILE A 299 19.09 4.32 -25.46
C ILE A 299 19.33 3.89 -24.01
N LEU A 300 18.35 3.21 -23.43
CA LEU A 300 18.39 2.69 -22.06
C LEU A 300 18.10 1.19 -22.07
N THR A 301 18.62 0.47 -21.07
CA THR A 301 18.33 -0.95 -20.92
C THR A 301 17.38 -1.18 -19.75
N GLY A 302 16.43 -2.09 -19.93
CA GLY A 302 15.47 -2.48 -18.90
C GLY A 302 14.80 -3.80 -19.24
N SER A 303 14.10 -4.37 -18.27
CA SER A 303 13.29 -5.58 -18.44
C SER A 303 11.92 -5.27 -19.05
N CYS A 304 11.43 -4.04 -18.90
CA CYS A 304 10.18 -3.54 -19.47
C CYS A 304 10.24 -2.01 -19.70
N GLU A 305 9.26 -1.47 -20.44
CA GLU A 305 9.15 -0.03 -20.74
C GLU A 305 9.05 0.82 -19.47
N SER A 306 8.28 0.37 -18.46
CA SER A 306 8.09 1.10 -17.20
C SER A 306 9.39 1.26 -16.42
N GLU A 307 10.25 0.23 -16.38
CA GLU A 307 11.57 0.32 -15.75
C GLU A 307 12.47 1.32 -16.50
N VAL A 308 12.42 1.32 -17.83
CA VAL A 308 13.18 2.26 -18.66
C VAL A 308 12.72 3.70 -18.46
N VAL A 309 11.42 3.94 -18.35
CA VAL A 309 10.86 5.27 -18.03
C VAL A 309 11.39 5.73 -16.67
N MET A 310 11.34 4.88 -15.65
CA MET A 310 11.86 5.24 -14.32
C MET A 310 13.35 5.55 -14.36
N ASN A 311 14.15 4.71 -15.04
CA ASN A 311 15.59 4.93 -15.20
C ASN A 311 15.88 6.23 -15.96
N PHE A 312 15.07 6.57 -16.98
CA PHE A 312 15.15 7.84 -17.69
C PHE A 312 14.89 9.01 -16.73
N MET A 313 13.78 8.98 -15.99
CA MET A 313 13.39 10.03 -15.05
C MET A 313 14.44 10.24 -13.96
N TYR A 314 15.02 9.16 -13.42
CA TYR A 314 16.11 9.27 -12.42
C TYR A 314 17.42 9.80 -12.99
N SER A 315 17.66 9.61 -14.29
CA SER A 315 18.89 10.06 -14.95
C SER A 315 18.86 11.55 -15.34
N GLU A 316 17.67 12.18 -15.36
CA GLU A 316 17.52 13.59 -15.70
C GLU A 316 17.39 14.45 -14.44
N LYS A 317 17.93 15.68 -14.49
CA LYS A 317 17.79 16.65 -13.40
C LYS A 317 16.32 17.10 -13.31
N ALA A 318 15.79 17.28 -12.10
CA ALA A 318 14.39 17.70 -11.87
C ALA A 318 13.95 18.91 -12.73
N VAL A 319 14.81 19.92 -12.88
CA VAL A 319 14.57 21.13 -13.70
C VAL A 319 14.39 20.83 -15.20
N LYS A 320 14.91 19.69 -15.70
CA LYS A 320 14.70 19.25 -17.10
C LYS A 320 13.39 18.49 -17.28
N LEU A 321 12.91 17.80 -16.24
CA LEU A 321 11.65 17.07 -16.27
C LEU A 321 10.44 17.99 -16.29
N GLU A 322 10.53 19.15 -15.62
CA GLU A 322 9.48 20.19 -15.65
C GLU A 322 9.23 20.76 -17.06
N LYS A 323 10.20 20.63 -17.97
CA LYS A 323 10.12 21.14 -19.34
C LYS A 323 9.78 20.05 -20.37
N LEU A 324 9.54 18.81 -19.93
CA LEU A 324 9.23 17.67 -20.77
C LEU A 324 7.81 17.80 -21.36
N SER A 325 7.70 17.99 -22.66
CA SER A 325 6.40 18.14 -23.35
C SER A 325 5.92 16.84 -23.99
N HIS A 326 6.84 15.96 -24.39
CA HIS A 326 6.51 14.69 -25.05
C HIS A 326 7.58 13.64 -24.76
N MET A 327 7.18 12.39 -24.56
CA MET A 327 8.06 11.24 -24.38
C MET A 327 7.44 9.98 -24.96
N THR A 328 8.21 9.27 -25.77
CA THR A 328 7.86 7.96 -26.33
C THR A 328 8.98 6.97 -26.06
N VAL A 329 8.63 5.74 -25.66
CA VAL A 329 9.58 4.66 -25.45
C VAL A 329 9.31 3.59 -26.48
N ALA A 330 10.33 3.22 -27.25
CA ALA A 330 10.23 2.17 -28.25
C ALA A 330 11.25 1.06 -27.93
N LEU A 331 10.79 -0.18 -27.91
CA LEU A 331 11.67 -1.34 -27.84
C LEU A 331 12.52 -1.43 -29.10
N ASN A 332 13.85 -1.52 -28.96
CA ASN A 332 14.71 -1.79 -30.09
C ASN A 332 14.53 -3.28 -30.44
N GLN A 333 13.82 -3.56 -31.54
CA GLN A 333 13.75 -4.92 -32.04
C GLN A 333 15.18 -5.41 -32.36
N PRO A 334 15.54 -6.67 -32.05
CA PRO A 334 16.76 -7.24 -32.60
C PRO A 334 16.70 -7.15 -34.13
N PRO A 335 17.83 -6.97 -34.82
CA PRO A 335 17.85 -7.00 -36.29
C PRO A 335 17.19 -8.30 -36.75
N ALA A 336 16.34 -8.21 -37.77
CA ALA A 336 15.73 -9.39 -38.38
C ALA A 336 16.85 -10.39 -38.71
N PRO A 337 16.70 -11.68 -38.41
CA PRO A 337 17.69 -12.66 -38.80
C PRO A 337 17.88 -12.55 -40.31
N GLU A 338 19.12 -12.34 -40.76
CA GLU A 338 19.47 -12.39 -42.18
C GLU A 338 18.93 -13.70 -42.74
N ASN A 339 18.18 -13.61 -43.85
CA ASN A 339 17.61 -14.76 -44.54
C ASN A 339 18.72 -15.78 -44.83
N ILE A 340 18.83 -16.81 -43.98
CA ILE A 340 19.62 -17.99 -44.29
C ILE A 340 18.87 -18.67 -45.44
N ALA A 341 19.46 -18.64 -46.63
CA ALA A 341 18.93 -19.28 -47.81
C ALA A 341 18.60 -20.75 -47.52
N PRO A 342 17.50 -21.29 -48.08
CA PRO A 342 17.12 -22.67 -47.85
C PRO A 342 18.24 -23.59 -48.31
N ILE A 343 18.66 -24.48 -47.41
CA ILE A 343 19.56 -25.59 -47.74
C ILE A 343 18.76 -26.51 -48.68
N GLU A 344 19.11 -26.49 -49.96
CA GLU A 344 18.64 -27.49 -50.92
C GLU A 344 19.15 -28.86 -50.46
N ALA A 345 18.20 -29.78 -50.25
CA ALA A 345 18.49 -31.16 -49.96
C ALA A 345 19.08 -31.83 -51.22
N CYS A 346 20.28 -32.39 -51.09
CA CYS A 346 20.84 -33.42 -51.96
C CYS A 346 21.05 -34.69 -51.14
#